data_AF-A0A6L3AYZ4-F1
#
_entry.id   AF-A0A6L3AYZ4-F1
#
_cell.length_a   1.000
_cell.length_b   1.000
_cell.length_c   1.000
_cell.angle_alpha   90.00
_cell.angle_beta   90.00
_cell.angle_gamma   90.00
#
_symmetry.space_group_name_H-M   'P 1'
#
loop_
_entity.id
_entity.type
_entity.pdbx_description
1 polymer ?
#
loop_
_entity_poly.entity_id
_entity_poly.type
_entity_poly.pdbx_seq_one_letter_code
_entity_poly.pdbx_strand_id
1 'polypeptide(L)'
;MLTDDQDRESFTLSTTFNAGKPVGAVVSAFAILRHLAAQDGAVSSAQVARALGLNPSTCFNILKTLAAERVVQFEEVGKAYRLGAGLLELAGSALDQVGYTRLLHPELERLAAAWQTPMTAWLRVSDHRVMLVDQAVSSSAIQIHMRIGHRLPLLVGALGRCMAAHAGLPVEEMRRQYAAVRQDNPPPFEQFLAEVEEARAAGYAVDRDGFTRGVTTVSSPILDAEGRPFLALSAVGLTAQFSDERAAAMAADLRDTTRRIGRLLAGPGRAAAPLSPRETTR
;
A
#
# COMPACT_ATOMS: atom_id res chain seq x y z
N MET A 1 -21.29 12.94 -52.49
CA MET A 1 -22.31 11.88 -52.63
C MET A 1 -21.59 10.59 -52.23
N LEU A 2 -21.61 10.25 -50.94
CA LEU A 2 -22.56 9.32 -50.26
C LEU A 2 -22.22 7.87 -50.65
N THR A 3 -21.90 6.88 -49.80
CA THR A 3 -22.31 6.48 -48.42
C THR A 3 -21.31 5.38 -47.94
N ASP A 4 -20.94 5.24 -46.64
CA ASP A 4 -21.61 4.48 -45.55
C ASP A 4 -21.66 2.95 -45.84
N ASP A 5 -21.49 1.94 -44.99
CA ASP A 5 -21.20 1.70 -43.55
C ASP A 5 -21.20 0.15 -43.36
N GLN A 6 -20.63 -0.36 -42.25
CA GLN A 6 -20.79 -1.71 -41.61
C GLN A 6 -20.27 -2.96 -42.38
N ASP A 7 -19.74 -4.02 -41.76
CA ASP A 7 -20.04 -4.72 -40.49
C ASP A 7 -18.74 -5.20 -39.79
N ARG A 8 -18.52 -5.19 -38.45
CA ARG A 8 -19.27 -5.64 -37.26
C ARG A 8 -19.39 -7.17 -37.07
N GLU A 9 -18.44 -7.74 -36.35
CA GLU A 9 -18.65 -8.88 -35.42
C GLU A 9 -18.01 -8.48 -34.08
N SER A 10 -18.74 -7.96 -33.07
CA SER A 10 -19.64 -8.65 -32.13
C SER A 10 -18.93 -9.65 -31.21
N PHE A 11 -18.32 -9.14 -30.12
CA PHE A 11 -17.94 -9.94 -28.96
C PHE A 11 -18.85 -9.55 -27.80
N THR A 12 -19.81 -10.42 -27.45
CA THR A 12 -20.71 -10.24 -26.32
C THR A 12 -20.17 -11.01 -25.12
N LEU A 13 -19.67 -10.29 -24.12
CA LEU A 13 -19.56 -10.78 -22.74
C LEU A 13 -20.26 -9.76 -21.85
N SER A 14 -21.39 -10.18 -21.30
CA SER A 14 -22.28 -9.33 -20.52
C SER A 14 -21.79 -9.25 -19.07
N THR A 15 -21.72 -8.02 -18.57
CA THR A 15 -21.36 -7.54 -17.22
C THR A 15 -19.88 -7.53 -16.82
N THR A 16 -19.06 -6.87 -17.64
CA THR A 16 -17.74 -6.31 -17.30
C THR A 16 -17.88 -4.82 -16.92
N PHE A 17 -17.25 -4.34 -15.85
CA PHE A 17 -17.03 -2.90 -15.65
C PHE A 17 -16.17 -2.42 -16.84
N ASN A 18 -16.79 -1.74 -17.81
CA ASN A 18 -16.12 -1.32 -19.03
C ASN A 18 -15.05 -0.27 -18.66
N ALA A 19 -13.79 -0.68 -18.60
CA ALA A 19 -12.66 0.24 -18.53
C ALA A 19 -12.52 0.93 -19.90
N GLY A 20 -13.47 1.83 -20.20
CA GLY A 20 -13.43 2.66 -21.40
C GLY A 20 -12.16 3.51 -21.46
N LYS A 21 -11.93 4.16 -22.60
CA LYS A 21 -10.77 5.05 -22.80
C LYS A 21 -10.66 6.02 -21.61
N PRO A 22 -9.53 6.02 -20.86
CA PRO A 22 -9.41 6.83 -19.66
C PRO A 22 -9.53 8.32 -20.00
N VAL A 23 -10.26 9.06 -19.17
CA VAL A 23 -10.42 10.51 -19.34
C VAL A 23 -9.12 11.21 -18.98
N GLY A 24 -8.40 11.72 -19.99
CA GLY A 24 -7.04 12.26 -19.82
C GLY A 24 -6.91 13.38 -18.79
N ALA A 25 -7.93 14.24 -18.66
CA ALA A 25 -7.95 15.29 -17.64
C ALA A 25 -7.98 14.72 -16.21
N VAL A 26 -8.74 13.64 -15.98
CA VAL A 26 -8.82 12.97 -14.67
C VAL A 26 -7.49 12.26 -14.35
N VAL A 27 -6.89 11.58 -15.32
CA VAL A 27 -5.57 10.96 -15.17
C VAL A 27 -4.51 12.00 -14.80
N SER A 28 -4.53 13.14 -15.49
CA SER A 28 -3.61 14.25 -15.25
C SER A 28 -3.84 14.88 -13.87
N ALA A 29 -5.10 15.04 -13.44
CA ALA A 29 -5.43 15.53 -12.10
C ALA A 29 -4.85 14.64 -11.00
N PHE A 30 -5.01 13.32 -11.08
CA PHE A 30 -4.40 12.41 -10.10
C PHE A 30 -2.87 12.39 -10.17
N ALA A 31 -2.27 12.58 -11.35
CA ALA A 31 -0.82 12.72 -11.47
C ALA A 31 -0.31 13.98 -10.77
N ILE A 32 -1.02 15.11 -10.92
CA ILE A 32 -0.74 16.37 -10.23
C ILE A 32 -0.84 16.20 -8.71
N LEU A 33 -1.93 15.62 -8.21
CA LEU A 33 -2.11 15.37 -6.78
C LEU A 33 -0.98 14.51 -6.20
N ARG A 34 -0.59 13.43 -6.88
CA ARG A 34 0.54 12.57 -6.46
C ARG A 34 1.86 13.31 -6.47
N HIS A 35 2.09 14.18 -7.46
CA HIS A 35 3.29 14.99 -7.53
C HIS A 35 3.38 15.96 -6.35
N LEU A 36 2.32 16.73 -6.09
CA LEU A 36 2.24 17.64 -4.94
C LEU A 36 2.42 16.92 -3.60
N ALA A 37 1.85 15.71 -3.45
CA ALA A 37 1.99 14.87 -2.25
C ALA A 37 3.43 14.40 -1.96
N ALA A 38 4.32 14.47 -2.95
CA ALA A 38 5.72 14.08 -2.82
C ALA A 38 6.65 15.27 -2.54
N GLN A 39 6.11 16.48 -2.39
CA GLN A 39 6.86 17.71 -2.15
C GLN A 39 6.71 18.13 -0.69
N ASP A 40 7.78 18.66 -0.09
CA ASP A 40 7.77 19.18 1.28
C ASP A 40 7.11 20.57 1.39
N GLY A 41 6.75 21.20 0.27
CA GLY A 41 6.16 22.53 0.21
C GLY A 41 5.36 22.79 -1.06
N ALA A 42 4.87 24.03 -1.20
CA ALA A 42 4.09 24.44 -2.35
C ALA A 42 4.95 24.55 -3.63
N VAL A 43 4.36 24.18 -4.77
CA VAL A 43 5.04 24.12 -6.07
C VAL A 43 4.28 24.91 -7.13
N SER A 44 4.99 25.70 -7.94
CA SER A 44 4.36 26.51 -9.00
C SER A 44 3.77 25.64 -10.11
N SER A 45 2.72 26.12 -10.78
CA SER A 45 2.09 25.41 -11.90
C SER A 45 3.08 25.07 -13.03
N ALA A 46 4.07 25.93 -13.28
CA ALA A 46 5.10 25.70 -14.30
C ALA A 46 6.03 24.53 -13.93
N GLN A 47 6.42 24.42 -12.66
CA GLN A 47 7.21 23.30 -12.16
C GLN A 47 6.43 21.99 -12.27
N VAL A 48 5.15 21.98 -11.88
CA VAL A 48 4.27 20.81 -12.01
C VAL A 48 4.13 20.38 -13.48
N ALA A 49 3.86 21.32 -14.38
CA ALA A 49 3.71 21.05 -15.81
C ALA A 49 4.97 20.41 -16.40
N ARG A 50 6.15 20.98 -16.07
CA ARG A 50 7.45 20.46 -16.50
C ARG A 50 7.72 19.07 -15.94
N ALA A 51 7.49 18.85 -14.64
CA ALA A 51 7.75 17.57 -13.98
C ALA A 51 6.90 16.43 -14.53
N LEU A 52 5.67 16.72 -14.98
CA LEU A 52 4.71 15.73 -15.47
C LEU A 52 4.60 15.68 -17.00
N GLY A 53 5.35 16.51 -17.73
CA GLY A 53 5.26 16.60 -19.19
C GLY A 53 3.89 17.08 -19.70
N LEU A 54 3.17 17.87 -18.89
CA LEU A 54 1.84 18.38 -19.23
C LEU A 54 1.94 19.71 -19.97
N ASN A 55 0.98 19.98 -20.88
CA ASN A 55 0.84 21.31 -21.46
C ASN A 55 0.57 22.34 -20.34
N PRO A 56 1.28 23.49 -20.31
CA PRO A 56 1.12 24.50 -19.26
C PRO A 56 -0.32 24.98 -19.04
N SER A 57 -1.10 25.20 -20.10
CA SER A 57 -2.49 25.67 -19.98
C SER A 57 -3.40 24.59 -19.40
N THR A 58 -3.15 23.33 -19.77
CA THR A 58 -3.89 22.18 -19.24
C THR A 58 -3.58 21.96 -17.76
N CYS A 59 -2.30 21.99 -17.38
CA CYS A 59 -1.88 21.88 -15.98
C CYS A 59 -2.48 22.98 -15.12
N PHE A 60 -2.43 24.23 -15.59
CA PHE A 60 -3.01 25.38 -14.90
C PHE A 60 -4.53 25.24 -14.70
N ASN A 61 -5.27 24.86 -15.75
CA ASN A 61 -6.72 24.69 -15.65
C ASN A 61 -7.10 23.56 -14.68
N ILE A 62 -6.38 22.43 -14.73
CA ILE A 62 -6.61 21.33 -13.79
C ILE A 62 -6.31 21.76 -12.35
N LEU A 63 -5.19 22.42 -12.10
CA LEU A 63 -4.84 22.94 -10.76
C LEU A 63 -5.90 23.93 -10.25
N LYS A 64 -6.41 24.81 -11.11
CA LYS A 64 -7.48 25.74 -10.77
C LYS A 64 -8.78 25.02 -10.41
N THR A 65 -9.16 24.00 -11.18
CA THR A 65 -10.34 23.16 -10.85
C THR A 65 -10.13 22.42 -9.52
N LEU A 66 -8.98 21.81 -9.31
CA LEU A 66 -8.64 21.13 -8.04
C LEU A 66 -8.64 22.10 -6.85
N ALA A 67 -8.24 23.35 -7.06
CA ALA A 67 -8.31 24.40 -6.03
C ALA A 67 -9.75 24.81 -5.71
N ALA A 68 -10.62 24.91 -6.71
CA ALA A 68 -12.05 25.17 -6.52
C ALA A 68 -12.72 24.06 -5.70
N GLU A 69 -12.31 22.80 -5.90
CA GLU A 69 -12.76 21.64 -5.12
C GLU A 69 -12.05 21.49 -3.76
N ARG A 70 -11.20 22.45 -3.37
CA ARG A 70 -10.43 22.48 -2.11
C ARG A 70 -9.48 21.29 -1.89
N VAL A 71 -9.29 20.41 -2.88
CA VAL A 71 -8.33 19.29 -2.81
C VAL A 71 -6.90 19.74 -3.08
N VAL A 72 -6.73 20.91 -3.68
CA VAL A 72 -5.46 21.65 -3.78
C VAL A 72 -5.68 23.03 -3.14
N GLN A 73 -4.64 23.59 -2.53
CA GLN A 73 -4.62 24.97 -2.04
C GLN A 73 -3.65 25.79 -2.89
N PHE A 74 -4.10 26.96 -3.33
CA PHE A 74 -3.25 27.95 -3.98
C PHE A 74 -2.71 28.93 -2.93
N GLU A 75 -1.41 29.15 -2.92
CA GLU A 75 -0.73 30.17 -2.13
C GLU A 75 -0.48 31.39 -3.02
N GLU A 76 -1.13 32.52 -2.69
CA GLU A 76 -0.97 33.77 -3.43
C GLU A 76 0.47 34.27 -3.39
N VAL A 77 1.09 34.17 -2.22
CA VAL A 77 2.51 34.44 -2.02
C VAL A 77 3.31 33.29 -2.65
N GLY A 78 4.11 33.59 -3.67
CA GLY A 78 4.90 32.59 -4.40
C GLY A 78 4.16 31.92 -5.56
N LYS A 79 2.85 32.18 -5.75
CA LYS A 79 2.02 31.63 -6.85
C LYS A 79 2.17 30.11 -6.99
N ALA A 80 2.05 29.42 -5.87
CA ALA A 80 2.36 28.01 -5.74
C ALA A 80 1.13 27.21 -5.27
N TYR A 81 1.18 25.90 -5.46
CA TYR A 81 0.10 24.98 -5.16
C TYR A 81 0.60 23.89 -4.20
N ARG A 82 -0.23 23.52 -3.23
CA ARG A 82 0.00 22.38 -2.33
C ARG A 82 -1.28 21.58 -2.15
N LEU A 83 -1.21 20.42 -1.50
CA LEU A 83 -2.43 19.67 -1.17
C LEU A 83 -3.35 20.50 -0.25
N GLY A 84 -4.65 20.47 -0.53
CA GLY A 84 -5.67 21.16 0.24
C GLY A 84 -6.38 20.24 1.23
N ALA A 85 -7.04 20.84 2.22
CA ALA A 85 -7.74 20.11 3.29
C ALA A 85 -8.95 19.29 2.79
N GLY A 86 -9.49 19.57 1.60
CA GLY A 86 -10.59 18.77 1.03
C GLY A 86 -10.23 17.30 0.83
N LEU A 87 -8.94 16.97 0.69
CA LEU A 87 -8.49 15.57 0.66
C LEU A 87 -8.69 14.86 1.99
N LEU A 88 -8.64 15.57 3.13
CA LEU A 88 -8.89 14.98 4.44
C LEU A 88 -10.35 14.58 4.62
N GLU A 89 -11.29 15.35 4.05
CA GLU A 89 -12.73 15.02 4.07
C GLU A 89 -13.01 13.74 3.25
N LEU A 90 -12.39 13.62 2.07
CA LEU A 90 -12.47 12.43 1.23
C LEU A 90 -11.82 11.21 1.90
N ALA A 91 -10.63 11.39 2.49
CA ALA A 91 -9.93 10.34 3.21
C ALA A 91 -10.69 9.90 4.46
N GLY A 92 -11.25 10.84 5.24
CA GLY A 92 -12.03 10.55 6.44
C GLY A 92 -13.24 9.67 6.15
N SER A 93 -14.03 10.01 5.11
CA SER A 93 -15.16 9.19 4.68
C SER A 93 -14.73 7.79 4.22
N ALA A 94 -13.65 7.69 3.44
CA ALA A 94 -13.11 6.40 3.03
C ALA A 94 -12.61 5.56 4.21
N LEU A 95 -11.95 6.18 5.19
CA LEU A 95 -11.43 5.50 6.38
C LEU A 95 -12.56 5.07 7.34
N ASP A 96 -13.62 5.88 7.49
CA ASP A 96 -14.79 5.54 8.31
C ASP A 96 -15.60 4.38 7.71
N GLN A 97 -15.72 4.31 6.38
CA GLN A 97 -16.32 3.14 5.71
C GLN A 97 -15.51 1.86 5.92
N VAL A 98 -14.21 2.02 6.17
CA VAL A 98 -13.25 0.94 6.20
C VAL A 98 -13.00 0.42 7.63
N GLY A 99 -13.39 1.17 8.68
CA GLY A 99 -13.62 0.71 10.06
C GLY A 99 -12.42 0.11 10.83
N TYR A 100 -11.36 -0.31 10.14
CA TYR A 100 -10.20 -0.96 10.73
C TYR A 100 -9.25 0.03 11.40
N THR A 101 -9.21 1.29 10.95
CA THR A 101 -8.20 2.26 11.42
C THR A 101 -8.34 2.53 12.92
N ARG A 102 -9.59 2.59 13.42
CA ARG A 102 -9.87 2.77 14.86
C ARG A 102 -9.47 1.55 15.71
N LEU A 103 -9.38 0.37 15.11
CA LEU A 103 -8.94 -0.86 15.79
C LEU A 103 -7.42 -1.08 15.68
N LEU A 104 -6.81 -0.68 14.56
CA LEU A 104 -5.39 -0.93 14.30
C LEU A 104 -4.48 -0.01 15.10
N HIS A 105 -4.76 1.29 15.15
CA HIS A 105 -3.82 2.26 15.72
C HIS A 105 -3.49 1.99 17.20
N PRO A 106 -4.46 1.74 18.09
CA PRO A 106 -4.16 1.42 19.49
C PRO A 106 -3.34 0.14 19.66
N GLU A 107 -3.51 -0.84 18.76
CA GLU A 107 -2.75 -2.09 18.78
C GLU A 107 -1.31 -1.87 18.30
N LEU A 108 -1.11 -1.01 17.29
CA LEU A 108 0.23 -0.59 16.87
C LEU A 108 0.96 0.12 18.01
N GLU A 109 0.30 1.06 18.70
CA GLU A 109 0.88 1.76 19.86
C GLU A 109 1.24 0.80 20.99
N ARG A 110 0.33 -0.13 21.33
CA ARG A 110 0.57 -1.18 22.33
C ARG A 110 1.79 -2.03 21.97
N LEU A 111 1.86 -2.52 20.74
CA LEU A 111 2.98 -3.33 20.24
C LEU A 111 4.28 -2.52 20.24
N ALA A 112 4.26 -1.28 19.77
CA ALA A 112 5.44 -0.44 19.69
C ALA A 112 6.00 -0.10 21.07
N ALA A 113 5.13 0.17 22.03
CA ALA A 113 5.51 0.42 23.42
C ALA A 113 6.04 -0.85 24.11
N ALA A 114 5.36 -2.00 23.94
CA ALA A 114 5.76 -3.26 24.56
C ALA A 114 7.13 -3.74 24.08
N TRP A 115 7.39 -3.61 22.77
CA TRP A 115 8.62 -4.10 22.16
C TRP A 115 9.70 -3.03 22.01
N GLN A 116 9.41 -1.77 22.33
CA GLN A 116 10.29 -0.63 22.07
C GLN A 116 10.77 -0.56 20.61
N THR A 117 9.94 -1.01 19.67
CA THR A 117 10.26 -1.14 18.24
C THR A 117 9.16 -0.49 17.40
N PRO A 118 9.48 0.32 16.38
CA PRO A 118 8.49 0.86 15.47
C PRO A 118 7.59 -0.21 14.85
N MET A 119 6.29 0.05 14.84
CA MET A 119 5.26 -0.83 14.25
C MET A 119 4.60 -0.13 13.07
N THR A 120 4.30 -0.88 12.02
CA THR A 120 3.73 -0.37 10.78
C THR A 120 2.58 -1.26 10.30
N ALA A 121 1.56 -0.66 9.69
CA ALA A 121 0.46 -1.37 9.04
C ALA A 121 0.48 -1.16 7.52
N TRP A 122 0.45 -2.26 6.77
CA TRP A 122 0.58 -2.28 5.32
C TRP A 122 -0.68 -2.82 4.67
N LEU A 123 -1.35 -1.98 3.88
CA LEU A 123 -2.52 -2.34 3.09
C LEU A 123 -2.09 -2.90 1.73
N ARG A 124 -2.60 -4.07 1.34
CA ARG A 124 -2.50 -4.57 -0.03
C ARG A 124 -3.41 -3.74 -0.93
N VAL A 125 -2.81 -2.99 -1.86
CA VAL A 125 -3.54 -2.09 -2.77
C VAL A 125 -3.67 -2.67 -4.18
N SER A 126 -2.82 -3.64 -4.56
CA SER A 126 -2.91 -4.43 -5.78
C SER A 126 -2.18 -5.78 -5.62
N ASP A 127 -2.18 -6.59 -6.67
CA ASP A 127 -1.43 -7.86 -6.73
C ASP A 127 0.10 -7.68 -6.77
N HIS A 128 0.57 -6.43 -6.83
CA HIS A 128 2.00 -6.12 -6.92
C HIS A 128 2.48 -5.12 -5.89
N ARG A 129 1.57 -4.50 -5.12
CA ARG A 129 1.90 -3.36 -4.26
C ARG A 129 1.19 -3.40 -2.92
N VAL A 130 1.95 -3.00 -1.91
CA VAL A 130 1.47 -2.68 -0.56
C VAL A 130 1.73 -1.22 -0.26
N MET A 131 0.91 -0.63 0.59
CA MET A 131 1.00 0.77 0.99
C MET A 131 0.99 0.88 2.51
N LEU A 132 1.92 1.65 3.07
CA LEU A 132 1.92 1.99 4.49
C LEU A 132 0.72 2.88 4.78
N VAL A 133 -0.18 2.43 5.65
CA VAL A 133 -1.41 3.17 5.98
C VAL A 133 -1.41 3.72 7.40
N ASP A 134 -0.61 3.15 8.29
CA ASP A 134 -0.50 3.57 9.68
C ASP A 134 0.85 3.15 10.27
N GLN A 135 1.30 3.87 11.29
CA GLN A 135 2.51 3.53 12.04
C GLN A 135 2.44 4.05 13.48
N ALA A 136 3.09 3.31 14.39
CA ALA A 136 3.37 3.75 15.74
C ALA A 136 4.88 3.72 15.98
N VAL A 137 5.42 4.85 16.44
CA VAL A 137 6.83 5.00 16.76
C VAL A 137 7.08 4.68 18.24
N SER A 138 8.22 4.07 18.54
CA SER A 138 8.65 3.81 19.92
C SER A 138 9.54 4.96 20.44
N SER A 139 10.00 4.89 21.70
CA SER A 139 10.99 5.83 22.27
C SER A 139 12.45 5.46 21.96
N SER A 140 12.71 4.55 21.01
CA SER A 140 14.08 4.13 20.68
C SER A 140 14.90 5.27 20.06
N ALA A 141 16.18 5.38 20.46
CA ALA A 141 17.07 6.47 20.04
C ALA A 141 17.40 6.48 18.53
N ILE A 142 17.30 5.32 17.86
CA ILE A 142 17.54 5.19 16.42
C ILE A 142 16.41 4.35 15.81
N GLN A 143 15.74 4.90 14.81
CA GLN A 143 14.58 4.29 14.16
C GLN A 143 14.62 4.46 12.64
N ILE A 144 14.02 3.49 11.95
CA ILE A 144 13.80 3.55 10.51
C ILE A 144 12.49 4.27 10.29
N HIS A 145 12.55 5.47 9.71
CA HIS A 145 11.36 6.26 9.43
C HIS A 145 10.80 5.92 8.05
N MET A 146 9.50 5.63 8.00
CA MET A 146 8.74 5.45 6.76
C MET A 146 7.57 6.45 6.76
N ARG A 147 7.13 6.87 5.58
CA ARG A 147 6.03 7.84 5.45
C ARG A 147 4.73 7.13 5.11
N ILE A 148 3.64 7.46 5.80
CA ILE A 148 2.29 7.00 5.42
C ILE A 148 2.03 7.34 3.94
N GLY A 149 1.47 6.39 3.20
CA GLY A 149 1.28 6.43 1.75
C GLY A 149 2.45 5.89 0.94
N HIS A 150 3.59 5.58 1.56
CA HIS A 150 4.72 4.93 0.88
C HIS A 150 4.32 3.56 0.35
N ARG A 151 4.72 3.25 -0.90
CA ARG A 151 4.37 2.01 -1.58
C ARG A 151 5.59 1.15 -1.83
N LEU A 152 5.50 -0.12 -1.48
CA LEU A 152 6.52 -1.13 -1.76
C LEU A 152 5.97 -2.20 -2.70
N PRO A 153 6.84 -2.92 -3.45
CA PRO A 153 6.46 -4.17 -4.08
C PRO A 153 5.82 -5.14 -3.07
N LEU A 154 4.91 -6.01 -3.53
CA LEU A 154 4.21 -6.94 -2.65
C LEU A 154 5.18 -7.91 -1.96
N LEU A 155 6.20 -8.40 -2.68
CA LEU A 155 7.08 -9.49 -2.24
C LEU A 155 8.35 -9.02 -1.50
N VAL A 156 8.25 -7.95 -0.69
CA VAL A 156 9.39 -7.40 0.06
C VAL A 156 9.56 -8.02 1.45
N GLY A 157 10.74 -8.55 1.76
CA GLY A 157 11.11 -9.01 3.10
C GLY A 157 10.07 -9.90 3.78
N ALA A 158 9.87 -9.72 5.08
CA ALA A 158 8.96 -10.53 5.88
C ALA A 158 7.50 -10.30 5.49
N LEU A 159 7.16 -9.04 5.21
CA LEU A 159 5.84 -8.61 4.75
C LEU A 159 5.42 -9.39 3.50
N GLY A 160 6.33 -9.49 2.53
CA GLY A 160 6.08 -10.15 1.26
C GLY A 160 5.90 -11.65 1.38
N ARG A 161 6.68 -12.32 2.23
CA ARG A 161 6.47 -13.74 2.56
C ARG A 161 5.07 -13.99 3.12
N CYS A 162 4.65 -13.17 4.09
CA CYS A 162 3.33 -13.25 4.70
C CYS A 162 2.19 -12.98 3.72
N MET A 163 2.35 -11.98 2.85
CA MET A 163 1.35 -11.68 1.82
C MET A 163 1.26 -12.82 0.79
N ALA A 164 2.40 -13.29 0.28
CA ALA A 164 2.46 -14.39 -0.68
C ALA A 164 1.85 -15.69 -0.14
N ALA A 165 2.01 -15.96 1.16
CA ALA A 165 1.44 -17.13 1.84
C ALA A 165 -0.08 -17.23 1.70
N HIS A 166 -0.79 -16.13 1.50
CA HIS A 166 -2.26 -16.16 1.42
C HIS A 166 -2.81 -15.51 0.15
N ALA A 167 -1.97 -14.89 -0.68
CA ALA A 167 -2.41 -14.12 -1.84
C ALA A 167 -2.97 -14.97 -2.99
N GLY A 168 -2.68 -16.28 -3.02
CA GLY A 168 -3.11 -17.18 -4.10
C GLY A 168 -2.42 -16.90 -5.45
N LEU A 169 -1.22 -16.31 -5.43
CA LEU A 169 -0.47 -16.00 -6.65
C LEU A 169 0.12 -17.28 -7.26
N PRO A 170 0.00 -17.48 -8.59
CA PRO A 170 0.72 -18.55 -9.29
C PRO A 170 2.24 -18.41 -9.11
N VAL A 171 2.95 -19.54 -9.02
CA VAL A 171 4.41 -19.55 -8.79
C VAL A 171 5.17 -18.75 -9.85
N GLU A 172 4.77 -18.83 -11.12
CA GLU A 172 5.41 -18.07 -12.20
C GLU A 172 5.22 -16.55 -12.05
N GLU A 173 4.04 -16.12 -11.62
CA GLU A 173 3.76 -14.70 -11.33
C GLU A 173 4.60 -14.24 -10.13
N MET A 174 4.68 -15.06 -9.08
CA MET A 174 5.49 -14.79 -7.91
C MET A 174 6.99 -14.68 -8.26
N ARG A 175 7.51 -15.58 -9.12
CA ARG A 175 8.88 -15.54 -9.62
C ARG A 175 9.18 -14.25 -10.37
N ARG A 176 8.27 -13.84 -11.27
CA ARG A 176 8.41 -12.62 -12.06
C ARG A 176 8.40 -11.37 -11.17
N GLN A 177 7.49 -11.32 -10.19
CA GLN A 177 7.42 -10.22 -9.23
C GLN A 177 8.64 -10.17 -8.32
N TYR A 178 9.09 -11.31 -7.80
CA TYR A 178 10.23 -11.40 -6.89
C TYR A 178 11.51 -10.91 -7.55
N ALA A 179 11.75 -11.32 -8.80
CA ALA A 179 12.88 -10.87 -9.61
C ALA A 179 12.89 -9.35 -9.88
N ALA A 180 11.72 -8.70 -9.86
CA ALA A 180 11.60 -7.26 -10.05
C ALA A 180 11.85 -6.44 -8.77
N VAL A 181 11.95 -7.08 -7.61
CA VAL A 181 12.23 -6.40 -6.34
C VAL A 181 13.72 -6.16 -6.19
N ARG A 182 14.13 -4.90 -6.03
CA ARG A 182 15.49 -4.55 -5.65
C ARG A 182 15.68 -4.80 -4.15
N GLN A 183 16.55 -5.74 -3.80
CA GLN A 183 16.87 -6.14 -2.42
C GLN A 183 18.38 -6.12 -2.24
N ASP A 184 18.85 -5.88 -1.01
CA ASP A 184 20.29 -5.81 -0.72
C ASP A 184 20.96 -7.19 -0.65
N ASN A 185 20.23 -8.22 -0.18
CA ASN A 185 20.72 -9.59 -0.07
C ASN A 185 19.58 -10.62 -0.27
N PRO A 186 18.99 -10.70 -1.47
CA PRO A 186 17.85 -11.57 -1.72
C PRO A 186 18.24 -13.05 -1.61
N PRO A 187 17.46 -13.89 -0.90
CA PRO A 187 17.62 -15.34 -1.00
C PRO A 187 17.30 -15.82 -2.44
N PRO A 188 17.80 -17.01 -2.85
CA PRO A 188 17.34 -17.65 -4.07
C PRO A 188 15.81 -17.83 -4.05
N PHE A 189 15.16 -17.75 -5.21
CA PHE A 189 13.70 -17.82 -5.29
C PHE A 189 13.12 -19.09 -4.67
N GLU A 190 13.78 -20.24 -4.81
CA GLU A 190 13.32 -21.50 -4.19
C GLU A 190 13.37 -21.45 -2.66
N GLN A 191 14.38 -20.77 -2.09
CA GLN A 191 14.43 -20.53 -0.66
C GLN A 191 13.32 -19.56 -0.24
N PHE A 192 13.09 -18.48 -1.00
CA PHE A 192 11.97 -17.58 -0.75
C PHE A 192 10.62 -18.34 -0.76
N LEU A 193 10.43 -19.27 -1.69
CA LEU A 193 9.20 -20.07 -1.78
C LEU A 193 9.04 -20.99 -0.56
N ALA A 194 10.12 -21.61 -0.08
CA ALA A 194 10.09 -22.37 1.17
C ALA A 194 9.75 -21.47 2.37
N GLU A 195 10.35 -20.28 2.46
CA GLU A 195 10.06 -19.30 3.50
C GLU A 195 8.60 -18.79 3.46
N VAL A 196 7.96 -18.77 2.28
CA VAL A 196 6.52 -18.48 2.13
C VAL A 196 5.66 -19.58 2.73
N GLU A 197 6.00 -20.86 2.51
CA GLU A 197 5.29 -21.99 3.12
C GLU A 197 5.47 -22.01 4.64
N GLU A 198 6.68 -21.73 5.12
CA GLU A 198 6.95 -21.56 6.55
C GLU A 198 6.11 -20.44 7.15
N ALA A 199 6.02 -19.29 6.47
CA ALA A 199 5.20 -18.17 6.89
C ALA A 199 3.71 -18.52 6.95
N ARG A 200 3.21 -19.32 6.00
CA ARG A 200 1.83 -19.85 6.01
C ARG A 200 1.56 -20.70 7.24
N ALA A 201 2.49 -21.59 7.60
CA ALA A 201 2.35 -22.49 8.75
C ALA A 201 2.49 -21.75 10.09
N ALA A 202 3.50 -20.88 10.22
CA ALA A 202 3.78 -20.13 11.44
C ALA A 202 2.77 -19.00 11.68
N GLY A 203 2.23 -18.44 10.60
CA GLY A 203 1.38 -17.25 10.62
C GLY A 203 2.15 -15.94 10.77
N TYR A 204 3.47 -15.96 10.56
CA TYR A 204 4.35 -14.79 10.56
C TYR A 204 5.60 -15.09 9.73
N ALA A 205 6.36 -14.06 9.38
CA ALA A 205 7.68 -14.20 8.78
C ALA A 205 8.69 -13.26 9.43
N VAL A 206 9.97 -13.59 9.27
CA VAL A 206 11.10 -12.75 9.67
C VAL A 206 12.00 -12.54 8.45
N ASP A 207 12.52 -11.34 8.28
CA ASP A 207 13.55 -11.00 7.31
C ASP A 207 14.71 -10.39 8.05
N ARG A 208 15.90 -10.95 7.88
CA ARG A 208 17.13 -10.43 8.48
C ARG A 208 18.08 -10.06 7.37
N ASP A 209 18.31 -8.76 7.23
CA ASP A 209 19.25 -8.20 6.26
C ASP A 209 18.96 -8.53 4.79
N GLY A 210 17.79 -9.10 4.48
CA GLY A 210 17.44 -9.58 3.14
C GLY A 210 17.02 -8.43 2.23
N PHE A 211 15.94 -7.74 2.61
CA PHE A 211 15.45 -6.59 1.86
C PHE A 211 16.39 -5.39 1.98
N THR A 212 16.80 -5.06 3.20
CA THR A 212 17.73 -3.96 3.49
C THR A 212 18.79 -4.44 4.46
N ARG A 213 20.06 -4.26 4.11
CA ARG A 213 21.19 -4.67 4.96
C ARG A 213 21.19 -3.88 6.27
N GLY A 214 21.39 -4.58 7.38
CA GLY A 214 21.38 -4.00 8.72
C GLY A 214 19.98 -3.83 9.32
N VAL A 215 18.93 -4.28 8.62
CA VAL A 215 17.53 -4.15 9.03
C VAL A 215 16.90 -5.52 9.20
N THR A 216 16.19 -5.70 10.32
CA THR A 216 15.33 -6.85 10.54
C THR A 216 13.87 -6.41 10.51
N THR A 217 13.03 -7.18 9.82
CA THR A 217 11.58 -7.01 9.83
C THR A 217 10.90 -8.29 10.30
N VAL A 218 9.84 -8.13 11.08
CA VAL A 218 8.97 -9.22 11.54
C VAL A 218 7.55 -8.86 11.14
N SER A 219 6.87 -9.73 10.42
CA SER A 219 5.54 -9.41 9.87
C SER A 219 4.54 -10.51 10.12
N SER A 220 3.26 -10.13 10.24
CA SER A 220 2.14 -11.06 10.27
C SER A 220 0.96 -10.51 9.47
N PRO A 221 0.27 -11.34 8.65
CA PRO A 221 -0.85 -10.88 7.85
C PRO A 221 -2.16 -10.84 8.65
N ILE A 222 -3.05 -9.92 8.27
CA ILE A 222 -4.46 -9.92 8.65
C ILE A 222 -5.24 -10.40 7.43
N LEU A 223 -5.98 -11.48 7.63
CA LEU A 223 -6.75 -12.16 6.58
C LEU A 223 -8.22 -11.73 6.62
N ASP A 224 -8.85 -11.66 5.45
CA ASP A 224 -10.29 -11.48 5.29
C ASP A 224 -11.06 -12.78 5.61
N ALA A 225 -12.40 -12.73 5.50
CA ALA A 225 -13.26 -13.89 5.75
C ALA A 225 -13.03 -15.04 4.77
N GLU A 226 -12.48 -14.74 3.57
CA GLU A 226 -12.10 -15.73 2.57
C GLU A 226 -10.66 -16.25 2.75
N GLY A 227 -9.95 -15.82 3.81
CA GLY A 227 -8.58 -16.23 4.10
C GLY A 227 -7.53 -15.53 3.25
N ARG A 228 -7.87 -14.44 2.54
CA ARG A 228 -6.93 -13.67 1.72
C ARG A 228 -6.33 -12.51 2.53
N PRO A 229 -5.07 -12.16 2.28
CA PRO A 229 -4.40 -11.10 3.02
C PRO A 229 -4.76 -9.76 2.42
N PHE A 230 -5.24 -8.84 3.25
CA PHE A 230 -5.52 -7.46 2.85
C PHE A 230 -4.71 -6.44 3.66
N LEU A 231 -4.30 -6.79 4.87
CA LEU A 231 -3.42 -6.00 5.72
C LEU A 231 -2.28 -6.88 6.26
N ALA A 232 -1.21 -6.25 6.73
CA ALA A 232 -0.22 -6.89 7.58
C ALA A 232 0.35 -5.88 8.57
N LEU A 233 0.72 -6.38 9.75
CA LEU A 233 1.48 -5.61 10.72
C LEU A 233 2.94 -6.02 10.65
N SER A 234 3.84 -5.05 10.74
CA SER A 234 5.27 -5.27 10.68
C SER A 234 6.01 -4.48 11.75
N ALA A 235 6.86 -5.15 12.49
CA ALA A 235 7.90 -4.53 13.30
C ALA A 235 9.15 -4.32 12.44
N VAL A 236 9.79 -3.16 12.58
CA VAL A 236 10.96 -2.78 11.77
C VAL A 236 12.03 -2.17 12.68
N GLY A 237 13.27 -2.66 12.59
CA GLY A 237 14.38 -2.04 13.31
C GLY A 237 15.75 -2.56 12.88
N LEU A 238 16.79 -2.06 13.54
CA LEU A 238 18.16 -2.47 13.24
C LEU A 238 18.39 -3.92 13.65
N THR A 239 19.03 -4.72 12.81
CA THR A 239 19.31 -6.14 13.10
C THR A 239 20.00 -6.33 14.45
N ALA A 240 20.91 -5.42 14.84
CA ALA A 240 21.59 -5.45 16.13
C ALA A 240 20.65 -5.38 17.37
N GLN A 241 19.39 -4.95 17.19
CA GLN A 241 18.40 -4.87 18.27
C GLN A 241 17.55 -6.16 18.39
N PHE A 242 17.69 -7.10 17.46
CA PHE A 242 16.87 -8.31 17.33
C PHE A 242 17.72 -9.57 17.58
N SER A 243 17.65 -10.11 18.79
CA SER A 243 18.06 -11.50 19.02
C SER A 243 17.05 -12.47 18.41
N ASP A 244 17.44 -13.73 18.23
CA ASP A 244 16.53 -14.79 17.77
C ASP A 244 15.30 -14.93 18.65
N GLU A 245 15.52 -14.99 19.96
CA GLU A 245 14.46 -15.09 20.96
C GLU A 245 13.51 -13.90 20.91
N ARG A 246 14.06 -12.67 20.84
CA ARG A 246 13.25 -11.45 20.77
C ARG A 246 12.42 -11.40 19.50
N ALA A 247 13.02 -11.74 18.35
CA ALA A 247 12.32 -11.77 17.07
C ALA A 247 11.17 -12.80 17.08
N ALA A 248 11.41 -14.00 17.62
CA ALA A 248 10.39 -15.05 17.72
C ALA A 248 9.25 -14.66 18.67
N ALA A 249 9.55 -14.09 19.84
CA ALA A 249 8.54 -13.67 20.79
C ALA A 249 7.69 -12.51 20.24
N MET A 250 8.33 -11.55 19.56
CA MET A 250 7.65 -10.45 18.87
C MET A 250 6.76 -10.97 17.73
N ALA A 251 7.24 -11.95 16.96
CA ALA A 251 6.46 -12.55 15.88
C ALA A 251 5.21 -13.26 16.38
N ALA A 252 5.29 -13.93 17.54
CA ALA A 252 4.14 -14.54 18.19
C ALA A 252 3.09 -13.49 18.63
N ASP A 253 3.50 -12.39 19.26
CA ASP A 253 2.60 -11.29 19.66
C ASP A 253 1.94 -10.62 18.44
N LEU A 254 2.70 -10.37 17.37
CA LEU A 254 2.17 -9.87 16.10
C LEU A 254 1.14 -10.83 15.50
N ARG A 255 1.45 -12.12 15.46
CA ARG A 255 0.53 -13.16 14.96
C ARG A 255 -0.77 -13.21 15.75
N ASP A 256 -0.67 -13.20 17.07
CA ASP A 256 -1.86 -13.32 17.92
C ASP A 256 -2.72 -12.04 17.83
N THR A 257 -2.09 -10.87 17.74
CA THR A 257 -2.74 -9.57 17.51
C THR A 257 -3.46 -9.56 16.15
N THR A 258 -2.77 -9.89 15.07
CA THR A 258 -3.32 -9.88 13.71
C THR A 258 -4.45 -10.90 13.53
N ARG A 259 -4.34 -12.10 14.14
CA ARG A 259 -5.42 -13.08 14.17
C ARG A 259 -6.66 -12.56 14.91
N ARG A 260 -6.49 -11.91 16.05
CA ARG A 260 -7.61 -11.31 16.79
C ARG A 260 -8.29 -10.21 15.95
N ILE A 261 -7.50 -9.31 15.35
CA ILE A 261 -8.03 -8.25 14.49
C ILE A 261 -8.76 -8.83 13.28
N GLY A 262 -8.18 -9.83 12.61
CA GLY A 262 -8.81 -10.52 11.49
C GLY A 262 -10.17 -11.11 11.85
N ARG A 263 -10.30 -11.75 13.02
CA ARG A 263 -11.60 -12.28 13.51
C ARG A 263 -12.62 -11.17 13.77
N LEU A 264 -12.20 -10.04 14.33
CA LEU A 264 -13.09 -8.90 14.57
C LEU A 264 -13.58 -8.26 13.26
N LEU A 265 -12.75 -8.30 12.22
CA LEU A 265 -13.07 -7.77 10.91
C LEU A 265 -13.87 -8.75 10.05
N ALA A 266 -13.74 -10.06 10.26
CA ALA A 266 -14.52 -11.10 9.58
C ALA A 266 -15.92 -11.35 10.19
N GLY A 267 -16.32 -10.60 11.24
CA GLY A 267 -17.63 -10.75 11.88
C GLY A 267 -18.81 -10.35 10.99
N PRO A 268 -20.00 -10.96 11.18
CA PRO A 268 -21.19 -10.67 10.37
C PRO A 268 -21.59 -9.19 10.47
N GLY A 269 -21.71 -8.51 9.32
CA GLY A 269 -22.12 -7.11 9.21
C GLY A 269 -21.01 -6.10 8.91
N ARG A 270 -19.74 -6.52 8.89
CA ARG A 270 -18.60 -5.69 8.44
C ARG A 270 -17.89 -6.39 7.30
N ALA A 271 -18.55 -6.46 6.14
CA ALA A 271 -17.84 -6.84 4.91
C ALA A 271 -16.74 -5.79 4.70
N ALA A 272 -15.49 -6.15 4.99
CA ALA A 272 -14.35 -5.40 4.50
C ALA A 272 -14.48 -5.39 2.98
N ALA A 273 -15.00 -4.30 2.42
CA ALA A 273 -15.02 -4.12 0.98
C ALA A 273 -13.56 -4.25 0.51
N PRO A 274 -13.24 -5.16 -0.41
CA PRO A 274 -11.88 -5.32 -0.86
C PRO A 274 -11.39 -3.98 -1.43
N LEU A 275 -10.37 -3.40 -0.81
CA LEU A 275 -9.73 -2.15 -1.26
C LEU A 275 -8.85 -2.35 -2.52
N SER A 276 -8.96 -3.51 -3.18
CA SER A 276 -8.25 -3.80 -4.42
C SER A 276 -9.24 -4.21 -5.53
N PRO A 277 -9.09 -3.69 -6.75
CA PRO A 277 -9.85 -4.16 -7.91
C PRO A 277 -9.60 -5.65 -8.10
N ARG A 278 -10.67 -6.43 -8.20
CA ARG A 278 -10.60 -7.84 -8.61
C ARG A 278 -10.09 -7.91 -10.05
N GLU A 279 -8.79 -8.05 -10.27
CA GLU A 279 -8.29 -8.57 -11.54
C GLU A 279 -8.41 -10.10 -11.48
N THR A 280 -9.55 -10.59 -11.95
CA THR A 280 -9.79 -12.03 -12.03
C THR A 280 -9.23 -12.50 -13.37
N THR A 281 -7.97 -12.95 -13.38
CA THR A 281 -7.36 -13.56 -14.56
C THR A 281 -7.87 -14.99 -14.73
N ARG A 282 -8.43 -15.28 -15.91
CA ARG A 282 -8.44 -16.62 -16.50
C ARG A 282 -7.26 -16.72 -17.45
#